data_AF-A0A1G1WWN6-F1
#
_entry.id   AF-A0A1G1WWN6-F1
#
_cell.length_a   1.000
_cell.length_b   1.000
_cell.length_c   1.000
_cell.angle_alpha   90.00
_cell.angle_beta   90.00
_cell.angle_gamma   90.00
#
_symmetry.space_group_name_H-M   'P 1'
#
loop_
_entity.id
_entity.type
_entity.pdbx_description
1 polymer ?
#
loop_
_entity_poly.entity_id
_entity_poly.type
_entity_poly.pdbx_seq_one_letter_code
_entity_poly.pdbx_strand_id
1 'polypeptide(L)'
;MSESIKFLEYSFWFHKADPASVLEIGFLFFIFGLVFLLGMGITFYNKWVIKTYPPKNKILKPAGIGFVYLGLAGFLLIIFRYLGADFLGIRFFQLLIFLTAASWGFYFTYKYRQNVSKESILYEAELVKKKYLVK
;
A
#
# COMPACT_ATOMS: atom_id res chain seq x y z
N MET A 1 -28.66 19.62 -33.11
CA MET A 1 -28.56 19.64 -31.64
C MET A 1 -27.78 18.39 -31.27
N SER A 2 -26.47 18.50 -31.07
CA SER A 2 -25.60 17.32 -30.94
C SER A 2 -25.90 16.63 -29.61
N GLU A 3 -26.20 15.33 -29.67
CA GLU A 3 -26.16 14.44 -28.51
C GLU A 3 -24.71 14.41 -28.01
N SER A 4 -24.38 15.32 -27.10
CA SER A 4 -23.13 15.24 -26.36
C SER A 4 -23.14 13.89 -25.64
N ILE A 5 -22.05 13.15 -25.81
CA ILE A 5 -21.82 11.86 -25.16
C ILE A 5 -21.85 12.14 -23.65
N LYS A 6 -23.00 11.88 -23.01
CA LYS A 6 -23.25 12.15 -21.57
C LYS A 6 -22.18 11.57 -20.64
N PHE A 7 -21.46 10.55 -21.09
CA PHE A 7 -20.32 9.95 -20.38
C PHE A 7 -19.14 10.91 -20.10
N LEU A 8 -18.97 11.96 -20.93
CA LEU A 8 -17.93 12.99 -20.74
C LEU A 8 -18.38 14.13 -19.82
N GLU A 9 -19.68 14.23 -19.52
CA GLU A 9 -20.14 15.22 -18.55
C GLU A 9 -19.75 14.74 -17.15
N TYR A 10 -18.96 15.55 -16.45
CA TYR A 10 -18.58 15.30 -15.05
C TYR A 10 -19.82 14.96 -14.21
N SER A 11 -20.93 15.68 -14.41
CA SER A 11 -22.21 15.42 -13.74
C SER A 11 -22.69 13.97 -13.84
N PHE A 12 -22.43 13.24 -14.93
CA PHE A 12 -22.84 11.83 -15.09
C PHE A 12 -22.17 10.90 -14.08
N TRP A 13 -20.92 11.18 -13.72
CA TRP A 13 -20.17 10.42 -12.72
C TRP A 13 -20.38 10.92 -11.28
N PHE A 14 -20.89 12.14 -11.12
CA PHE A 14 -20.93 12.85 -9.83
C PHE A 14 -22.35 13.21 -9.36
N HIS A 15 -23.42 12.76 -10.05
CA HIS A 15 -24.79 12.98 -9.58
C HIS A 15 -25.23 11.87 -8.61
N LYS A 16 -25.37 12.26 -7.34
CA LYS A 16 -26.00 11.53 -6.23
C LYS A 16 -25.27 10.27 -5.77
N ALA A 17 -24.16 10.45 -5.06
CA ALA A 17 -23.95 9.59 -3.90
C ALA A 17 -24.71 10.25 -2.74
N ASP A 18 -25.81 9.64 -2.32
CA ASP A 18 -26.48 10.10 -1.08
C ASP A 18 -25.46 10.02 0.07
N PRO A 19 -25.43 11.02 0.99
CA PRO A 19 -24.56 10.96 2.15
C PRO A 19 -24.81 9.63 2.87
N ALA A 20 -23.74 8.87 3.06
CA ALA A 20 -23.82 7.53 3.60
C ALA A 20 -24.57 7.55 4.94
N SER A 21 -25.44 6.56 5.15
CA SER A 21 -26.19 6.47 6.40
C SER A 21 -25.22 6.47 7.59
N VAL A 22 -25.62 7.09 8.70
CA VAL A 22 -24.77 7.17 9.92
C VAL A 22 -24.30 5.78 10.38
N LEU A 23 -25.12 4.74 10.13
CA LEU A 23 -24.79 3.34 10.38
C LEU A 23 -23.66 2.82 9.48
N GLU A 24 -23.67 3.12 8.18
CA GLU A 24 -22.58 2.75 7.26
C GLU A 24 -21.26 3.43 7.63
N ILE A 25 -21.33 4.73 7.95
CA ILE A 25 -20.16 5.50 8.38
C ILE A 25 -19.59 4.92 9.68
N GLY A 26 -20.45 4.63 10.67
CA GLY A 26 -20.05 4.02 11.93
C GLY A 26 -19.44 2.63 11.76
N PHE A 27 -20.00 1.80 10.87
CA PHE A 27 -19.45 0.48 10.56
C PHE A 27 -18.06 0.56 9.90
N LEU A 28 -17.88 1.47 8.94
CA LEU A 28 -16.57 1.71 8.32
C LEU A 28 -15.57 2.24 9.34
N PHE A 29 -15.99 3.17 10.20
CA PHE A 29 -15.14 3.72 11.27
C PHE A 29 -14.68 2.62 12.24
N PHE A 30 -15.57 1.69 12.57
CA PHE A 30 -15.24 0.52 13.38
C PHE A 30 -14.21 -0.37 12.69
N ILE A 31 -14.41 -0.73 11.41
CA ILE A 31 -13.47 -1.56 10.65
C ILE A 31 -12.08 -0.92 10.58
N PHE A 32 -11.99 0.34 10.12
CA PHE A 32 -10.70 1.01 9.98
C PHE A 32 -10.05 1.33 11.32
N GLY A 33 -10.84 1.57 12.37
CA GLY A 33 -10.36 1.67 13.74
C GLY A 33 -9.73 0.38 14.24
N LEU A 34 -10.37 -0.77 13.97
CA LEU A 34 -9.86 -2.08 14.36
C LEU A 34 -8.55 -2.39 13.60
N VAL A 35 -8.49 -2.10 12.31
CA VAL A 35 -7.26 -2.23 11.50
C VAL A 35 -6.13 -1.34 12.03
N PHE A 36 -6.44 -0.09 12.37
CA PHE A 36 -5.46 0.85 12.93
C PHE A 36 -4.94 0.36 14.29
N LEU A 37 -5.83 -0.08 15.19
CA LEU A 37 -5.47 -0.61 16.51
C LEU A 37 -4.63 -1.89 16.40
N LEU A 38 -4.96 -2.79 15.47
CA LEU A 38 -4.15 -3.97 15.18
C LEU A 38 -2.76 -3.59 14.67
N GLY A 39 -2.67 -2.63 13.74
CA GLY A 39 -1.39 -2.12 13.24
C GLY A 39 -0.52 -1.51 14.33
N MET A 40 -1.12 -0.70 15.22
CA MET A 40 -0.45 -0.16 16.40
C MET A 40 0.00 -1.29 17.34
N GLY A 41 -0.88 -2.24 17.64
CA GLY A 41 -0.59 -3.39 18.50
C GLY A 41 0.61 -4.19 18.01
N ILE A 42 0.67 -4.52 16.72
CA ILE A 42 1.80 -5.23 16.09
C ILE A 42 3.09 -4.39 16.22
N THR A 43 3.00 -3.08 15.99
CA THR A 43 4.15 -2.17 16.05
C THR A 43 4.70 -2.03 17.48
N PHE A 44 3.83 -1.88 18.47
CA PHE A 44 4.20 -1.82 19.89
C PHE A 44 4.70 -3.16 20.41
N TYR A 45 4.04 -4.27 20.06
CA TYR A 45 4.49 -5.62 20.41
C TYR A 45 5.91 -5.89 19.91
N ASN A 46 6.20 -5.54 18.66
CA ASN A 46 7.54 -5.67 18.09
C ASN A 46 8.57 -4.74 18.77
N LYS A 47 8.15 -3.61 19.36
CA LYS A 47 9.04 -2.70 20.10
C LYS A 47 9.30 -3.16 21.55
N TRP A 48 8.29 -3.70 22.22
CA TRP A 48 8.34 -4.01 23.66
C TRP A 48 8.77 -5.45 23.96
N VAL A 49 8.34 -6.41 23.16
CA VAL A 49 8.60 -7.84 23.39
C VAL A 49 9.87 -8.28 22.64
N ILE A 50 10.01 -7.84 21.39
CA ILE A 50 11.15 -8.17 20.54
C ILE A 50 12.24 -7.11 20.77
N LYS A 51 12.74 -7.05 22.01
CA LYS A 51 13.85 -6.17 22.42
C LYS A 51 15.08 -6.47 21.56
N THR A 52 15.32 -5.68 20.51
CA THR A 52 16.63 -5.46 19.87
C THR A 52 17.50 -6.70 19.58
N TYR A 53 16.92 -7.90 19.54
CA TYR A 53 17.63 -9.16 19.38
C TYR A 53 17.67 -9.48 17.88
N PRO A 54 18.84 -9.82 17.30
CA PRO A 54 18.89 -10.27 15.93
C PRO A 54 18.21 -11.65 15.89
N PRO A 55 17.20 -11.89 15.03
CA PRO A 55 16.98 -11.29 13.72
C PRO A 55 15.99 -10.11 13.70
N LYS A 56 16.35 -9.04 12.97
CA LYS A 56 15.42 -7.96 12.61
C LYS A 56 14.16 -8.56 12.00
N ASN A 57 13.01 -8.35 12.63
CA ASN A 57 11.74 -8.87 12.19
C ASN A 57 11.32 -8.21 10.86
N LYS A 58 11.72 -8.81 9.73
CA LYS A 58 11.60 -8.21 8.38
C LYS A 58 10.17 -8.14 7.84
N ILE A 59 9.23 -8.88 8.44
CA ILE A 59 7.85 -9.01 7.94
C ILE A 59 6.86 -8.30 8.87
N LEU A 60 6.91 -8.60 10.18
CA LEU A 60 5.95 -8.04 11.16
C LEU A 60 6.06 -6.52 11.32
N LYS A 61 7.28 -5.96 11.27
CA LYS A 61 7.49 -4.51 11.36
C LYS A 61 6.85 -3.73 10.20
N PRO A 62 7.16 -4.03 8.92
CA PRO A 62 6.52 -3.34 7.81
C PRO A 62 5.02 -3.64 7.71
N ALA A 63 4.57 -4.85 8.07
CA ALA A 63 3.15 -5.17 8.11
C ALA A 63 2.38 -4.31 9.12
N GLY A 64 2.88 -4.16 10.35
CA GLY A 64 2.28 -3.31 11.37
C GLY A 64 2.18 -1.84 10.93
N ILE A 65 3.27 -1.32 10.36
CA ILE A 65 3.30 0.03 9.78
C ILE A 65 2.29 0.17 8.64
N GLY A 66 2.20 -0.83 7.75
CA GLY A 66 1.23 -0.86 6.65
C GLY A 66 -0.22 -0.81 7.12
N PHE A 67 -0.57 -1.60 8.15
CA PHE A 67 -1.91 -1.58 8.73
C PHE A 67 -2.27 -0.23 9.36
N VAL A 68 -1.31 0.44 10.01
CA VAL A 68 -1.50 1.81 10.54
C VAL A 68 -1.82 2.79 9.40
N TYR A 69 -1.03 2.79 8.34
CA TYR A 69 -1.28 3.67 7.19
C TYR A 69 -2.59 3.36 6.47
N LEU A 70 -2.95 2.07 6.37
CA LEU A 70 -4.21 1.64 5.75
C LEU A 70 -5.43 2.08 6.58
N GLY A 71 -5.34 1.98 7.91
CA GLY A 71 -6.35 2.53 8.82
C GLY A 71 -6.52 4.04 8.67
N LEU A 72 -5.41 4.80 8.67
CA LEU A 72 -5.42 6.26 8.48
C LEU A 72 -5.98 6.69 7.12
N ALA A 73 -5.59 5.99 6.05
CA ALA A 73 -6.14 6.20 4.70
C ALA A 73 -7.65 5.93 4.66
N GLY A 74 -8.12 4.89 5.35
CA GLY A 74 -9.53 4.59 5.50
C GLY A 74 -10.31 5.67 6.23
N PHE A 75 -9.76 6.24 7.31
CA PHE A 75 -10.37 7.37 8.00
C PHE A 75 -10.50 8.62 7.11
N LEU A 76 -9.48 8.93 6.31
CA LEU A 76 -9.55 10.02 5.34
C LEU A 76 -10.64 9.78 4.30
N LEU A 77 -10.79 8.55 3.80
CA LEU A 77 -11.88 8.19 2.88
C LEU A 77 -13.27 8.33 3.53
N ILE A 78 -13.41 7.96 4.81
CA ILE A 78 -14.65 8.19 5.55
C ILE A 78 -14.95 9.69 5.66
N ILE A 79 -13.95 10.52 5.95
CA ILE A 79 -14.13 11.98 6.04
C ILE A 79 -14.59 12.54 4.70
N PHE A 80 -13.98 12.14 3.58
CA PHE A 80 -14.43 12.58 2.26
C PHE A 80 -15.86 12.15 1.96
N ARG A 81 -16.25 10.93 2.36
CA ARG A 81 -17.62 10.43 2.20
C ARG A 81 -18.62 11.16 3.10
N TYR A 82 -18.24 11.52 4.33
CA TYR A 82 -19.07 12.29 5.25
C TYR A 82 -19.29 13.73 4.76
N LEU A 83 -18.24 14.36 4.20
CA LEU A 83 -18.30 15.70 3.63
C LEU A 83 -19.03 15.77 2.27
N GLY A 84 -19.48 14.63 1.72
CA GLY A 84 -20.02 14.56 0.36
C GLY A 84 -19.02 14.97 -0.71
N ALA A 85 -17.72 14.89 -0.41
CA ALA A 85 -16.63 15.29 -1.27
C ALA A 85 -16.15 14.10 -2.13
N ASP A 86 -17.07 13.43 -2.82
CA ASP A 86 -16.79 12.18 -3.53
C ASP A 86 -15.71 12.31 -4.59
N PHE A 87 -15.63 13.49 -5.23
CA PHE A 87 -14.54 13.80 -6.16
C PHE A 87 -13.17 13.72 -5.47
N LEU A 88 -13.01 14.31 -4.28
CA LEU A 88 -11.76 14.22 -3.53
C LEU A 88 -11.51 12.78 -3.05
N GLY A 89 -12.55 12.07 -2.60
CA GLY A 89 -12.45 10.68 -2.17
C GLY A 89 -11.93 9.76 -3.28
N ILE A 90 -12.50 9.85 -4.48
CA ILE A 90 -12.10 9.04 -5.65
C ILE A 90 -10.66 9.38 -6.07
N ARG A 91 -10.30 10.66 -6.12
CA ARG A 91 -8.92 11.08 -6.49
C ARG A 91 -7.90 10.63 -5.46
N PHE A 92 -8.23 10.71 -4.18
CA PHE A 92 -7.38 10.21 -3.11
C PHE A 92 -7.20 8.70 -3.20
N PHE A 93 -8.27 7.95 -3.48
CA PHE A 93 -8.20 6.51 -3.68
C PHE A 93 -7.35 6.12 -4.89
N GLN A 94 -7.51 6.81 -6.02
CA GLN A 94 -6.67 6.63 -7.22
C GLN A 94 -5.20 6.91 -6.90
N LEU A 95 -4.92 7.98 -6.15
CA LEU A 95 -3.56 8.33 -5.73
C LEU A 95 -2.96 7.25 -4.80
N LEU A 96 -3.75 6.69 -3.89
CA LEU A 96 -3.36 5.56 -3.04
C LEU A 96 -2.99 4.32 -3.85
N ILE A 97 -3.80 3.95 -4.84
CA ILE A 97 -3.51 2.83 -5.75
C ILE A 97 -2.23 3.11 -6.53
N PHE A 98 -2.07 4.32 -7.06
CA PHE A 98 -0.89 4.69 -7.83
C PHE A 98 0.38 4.63 -6.96
N LEU A 99 0.35 5.20 -5.75
CA LEU A 99 1.48 5.19 -4.83
C LEU A 99 1.83 3.78 -4.36
N THR A 100 0.85 2.92 -4.09
CA THR A 100 1.09 1.53 -3.69
C THR A 100 1.68 0.72 -4.83
N ALA A 101 1.15 0.85 -6.05
CA ALA A 101 1.71 0.21 -7.24
C ALA A 101 3.14 0.71 -7.55
N ALA A 102 3.38 2.02 -7.46
CA ALA A 102 4.71 2.61 -7.66
C ALA A 102 5.71 2.12 -6.60
N SER A 103 5.31 2.05 -5.33
CA SER A 103 6.15 1.53 -4.24
C SER A 103 6.52 0.07 -4.46
N TRP A 104 5.56 -0.75 -4.89
CA TRP A 104 5.81 -2.15 -5.25
C TRP A 104 6.73 -2.29 -6.46
N GLY A 105 6.48 -1.52 -7.52
CA GLY A 105 7.34 -1.49 -8.70
C GLY A 105 8.78 -1.10 -8.37
N PHE A 106 8.95 -0.07 -7.53
CA PHE A 106 10.27 0.35 -7.06
C PHE A 106 10.94 -0.73 -6.20
N TYR A 107 10.20 -1.34 -5.28
CA TYR A 107 10.69 -2.44 -4.45
C TYR A 107 11.18 -3.63 -5.29
N PHE A 108 10.39 -4.08 -6.26
CA PHE A 108 10.78 -5.17 -7.15
C PHE A 108 11.97 -4.80 -8.02
N THR A 109 11.99 -3.60 -8.58
CA THR A 109 13.12 -3.12 -9.42
C THR A 109 14.42 -3.05 -8.61
N TYR A 110 14.36 -2.52 -7.38
CA TYR A 110 15.49 -2.45 -6.47
C TYR A 110 16.00 -3.86 -6.11
N LYS A 111 15.09 -4.76 -5.73
CA LYS A 111 15.43 -6.13 -5.36
C LYS A 111 16.02 -6.91 -6.54
N TYR A 112 15.45 -6.73 -7.74
CA TYR A 112 15.93 -7.33 -8.98
C TYR A 112 17.36 -6.86 -9.28
N ARG A 113 17.63 -5.55 -9.25
CA ARG A 113 18.99 -5.02 -9.46
C ARG A 113 20.03 -5.58 -8.48
N GLN A 114 19.68 -5.71 -7.20
CA GLN A 114 20.61 -6.23 -6.20
C GLN A 114 20.87 -7.73 -6.33
N ASN A 115 19.86 -8.53 -6.65
CA ASN A 115 20.01 -9.98 -6.76
C ASN A 115 20.71 -10.38 -8.06
N VAL A 116 20.36 -9.73 -9.18
CA VAL A 116 20.98 -10.01 -10.49
C VAL A 116 22.48 -9.70 -10.46
N SER A 117 22.89 -8.59 -9.83
CA SER A 117 24.32 -8.27 -9.71
C SER A 117 25.09 -9.30 -8.90
N LYS A 118 24.49 -9.90 -7.87
CA LYS A 118 25.16 -10.94 -7.08
C LYS A 118 25.23 -12.27 -7.81
N GLU A 119 24.15 -12.66 -8.47
CA GLU A 119 24.08 -13.90 -9.25
C GLU A 119 24.97 -13.84 -10.48
N SER A 120 25.06 -12.69 -11.17
CA SER A 120 25.94 -12.52 -12.32
C SER A 120 27.42 -12.63 -11.94
N ILE A 121 27.82 -12.03 -10.82
CA ILE A 121 29.20 -12.11 -10.31
C ILE A 121 29.54 -13.55 -9.89
N LEU A 122 28.63 -14.25 -9.21
CA LEU A 122 28.83 -15.65 -8.84
C LEU A 122 28.92 -16.57 -10.06
N TYR A 123 28.09 -16.33 -11.07
CA TYR A 123 28.10 -17.08 -12.32
C TYR A 123 29.39 -16.86 -13.13
N GLU A 124 29.86 -15.62 -13.24
CA GLU A 124 31.15 -15.31 -13.86
C GLU A 124 32.32 -15.94 -13.09
N ALA A 125 32.28 -15.90 -11.75
CA ALA A 125 33.29 -16.54 -10.91
C ALA A 125 33.32 -18.07 -11.10
N GLU A 126 32.16 -18.73 -11.23
CA GLU A 126 32.09 -20.16 -11.53
C GLU A 126 32.61 -20.51 -12.93
N LEU A 127 32.31 -19.68 -13.94
CA LEU A 127 32.84 -19.87 -15.30
C LEU A 127 34.37 -19.73 -15.35
N VAL A 128 34.93 -18.73 -14.67
CA VAL A 128 36.39 -18.54 -14.55
C VAL A 128 37.01 -19.72 -13.78
N LYS A 129 36.40 -20.15 -12.67
CA LYS A 129 36.88 -21.31 -11.90
C LYS A 129 36.90 -22.58 -12.77
N LYS A 130 35.85 -22.86 -13.53
CA LYS A 130 35.82 -24.01 -14.46
C LYS A 130 36.87 -23.90 -15.57
N LYS A 131 37.16 -22.69 -16.05
CA LYS A 131 38.12 -22.47 -17.15
C LYS A 131 39.58 -22.62 -16.72
N TYR A 132 39.93 -22.29 -15.48
CA TYR A 132 41.33 -22.22 -15.02
C TYR A 132 41.70 -23.22 -13.91
N LEU A 133 40.73 -23.80 -13.19
CA LEU A 133 40.98 -24.74 -12.08
C LEU A 133 40.56 -26.18 -12.39
N VAL A 134 40.13 -26.47 -13.62
CA VAL A 134 40.03 -27.85 -14.14
C VAL A 134 41.37 -28.20 -14.78
N LYS A 135 42.31 -28.65 -13.95
CA LYS A 135 43.47 -29.45 -14.35
C LYS A 135 43.71 -30.50 -13.28
#